data_AF-A0A2N8MKR1-F1
#
_entry.id   AF-A0A2N8MKR1-F1
#
_cell.length_a   1.000
_cell.length_b   1.000
_cell.length_c   1.000
_cell.angle_alpha   90.00
_cell.angle_beta   90.00
_cell.angle_gamma   90.00
#
_symmetry.space_group_name_H-M   'P 1'
#
loop_
_entity.id
_entity.type
_entity.pdbx_description
1 polymer ?
#
loop_
_entity_poly.entity_id
_entity_poly.type
_entity_poly.pdbx_seq_one_letter_code
_entity_poly.pdbx_strand_id
1 'polypeptide(L)'
;MSAGGVGFALMITSGFLQSLPGVRGVEMPESRYFYFIVATLTLGQWASILHRERQLGGLPAPTRRPSAAGVLGGWYLASFLITFVGGAALAVAMYLTTSSRTFAWTWLVALGWAALCCTTILVWAVTRRGRGEDAASVAVDAELRYQDRRLSAPAAFAVVSLIDPLFSHRSPPAFTWWMVGYAALAVATAALAYRRDRRRPALPPGDYGTGA
;
A
#
# COMPACT_ATOMS: atom_id res chain seq x y z
N MET A 1 -20.47 1.32 6.77
CA MET A 1 -20.03 1.67 5.40
C MET A 1 -18.88 0.75 5.03
N SER A 2 -18.97 0.04 3.90
CA SER A 2 -17.86 -0.78 3.40
C SER A 2 -16.72 0.12 2.92
N ALA A 3 -15.46 -0.30 3.09
CA ALA A 3 -14.29 0.44 2.61
C ALA A 3 -14.36 0.74 1.10
N GLY A 4 -15.04 -0.13 0.33
CA GLY A 4 -15.35 0.10 -1.07
C GLY A 4 -16.22 1.32 -1.31
N GLY A 5 -17.15 1.66 -0.40
CA GLY A 5 -17.97 2.86 -0.49
C GLY A 5 -17.18 4.16 -0.32
N VAL A 6 -16.13 4.16 0.50
CA VAL A 6 -15.26 5.34 0.69
C VAL A 6 -14.35 5.55 -0.52
N GLY A 7 -13.77 4.48 -1.07
CA GLY A 7 -12.97 4.58 -2.29
C GLY A 7 -13.79 4.98 -3.52
N PHE A 8 -15.01 4.47 -3.63
CA PHE A 8 -15.96 4.89 -4.66
C PHE A 8 -16.40 6.35 -4.47
N ALA A 9 -16.67 6.76 -3.22
CA ALA A 9 -16.95 8.16 -2.91
C ALA A 9 -15.76 9.07 -3.27
N LEU A 10 -14.52 8.70 -2.98
CA LEU A 10 -13.33 9.49 -3.38
C LEU A 10 -13.10 9.51 -4.89
N MET A 11 -13.41 8.43 -5.59
CA MET A 11 -13.42 8.41 -7.05
C MET A 11 -14.49 9.39 -7.59
N ILE A 12 -15.68 9.40 -7.00
CA ILE A 12 -16.75 10.35 -7.35
C ILE A 12 -16.35 11.78 -6.99
N THR A 13 -15.80 12.03 -5.81
CA THR A 13 -15.40 13.36 -5.34
C THR A 13 -14.22 13.89 -6.15
N SER A 14 -13.26 13.03 -6.52
CA SER A 14 -12.19 13.41 -7.46
C SER A 14 -12.70 13.64 -8.88
N GLY A 15 -13.77 12.97 -9.29
CA GLY A 15 -14.56 13.31 -10.47
C GLY A 15 -15.28 14.66 -10.35
N PHE A 16 -15.87 14.97 -9.19
CA PHE A 16 -16.53 16.25 -8.93
C PHE A 16 -15.55 17.43 -8.87
N LEU A 17 -14.35 17.21 -8.32
CA LEU A 17 -13.26 18.20 -8.35
C LEU A 17 -12.79 18.50 -9.78
N GLN A 18 -13.01 17.60 -10.75
CA GLN A 18 -12.74 17.84 -12.18
C GLN A 18 -13.79 18.77 -12.82
N SER A 19 -14.96 18.92 -12.20
CA SER A 19 -16.02 19.82 -12.66
C SER A 19 -15.85 21.25 -12.14
N LEU A 20 -14.82 21.51 -11.32
CA LEU A 20 -14.55 22.86 -10.82
C LEU A 20 -13.97 23.76 -11.91
N PRO A 21 -14.48 24.99 -12.08
CA PRO A 21 -13.96 25.94 -13.05
C PRO A 21 -12.48 26.25 -12.74
N GLY A 22 -11.60 25.99 -13.71
CA GLY A 22 -10.14 26.19 -13.60
C GLY A 22 -9.31 24.89 -13.67
N VAL A 23 -9.94 23.72 -13.56
CA VAL A 23 -9.25 22.42 -13.68
C VAL A 23 -9.36 21.91 -15.12
N ARG A 24 -8.31 22.09 -15.93
CA ARG A 24 -8.24 21.47 -17.26
C ARG A 24 -7.95 19.98 -17.09
N GLY A 25 -8.97 19.12 -17.20
CA GLY A 25 -8.85 17.66 -17.05
C GLY A 25 -7.83 16.96 -17.98
N VAL A 26 -7.31 17.68 -18.98
CA VAL A 26 -6.23 17.24 -19.88
C VAL A 26 -4.88 17.12 -19.17
N GLU A 27 -4.64 17.86 -18.08
CA GLU A 27 -3.33 17.92 -17.40
C GLU A 27 -3.16 16.92 -16.25
N MET A 28 -4.17 16.09 -15.98
CA MET A 28 -4.14 15.15 -14.86
C MET A 28 -3.49 13.81 -15.25
N PRO A 29 -2.75 13.14 -14.34
CA PRO A 29 -2.19 11.82 -14.56
C PRO A 29 -3.29 10.80 -14.85
N GLU A 30 -3.16 10.03 -15.92
CA GLU A 30 -4.06 8.91 -16.23
C GLU A 30 -3.94 7.79 -15.20
N SER A 31 -2.74 7.62 -14.64
CA SER A 31 -2.47 6.63 -13.59
C SER A 31 -3.35 6.83 -12.34
N ARG A 32 -3.92 8.02 -12.10
CA ARG A 32 -4.75 8.33 -10.92
C ARG A 32 -5.85 7.30 -10.68
N TYR A 33 -6.53 6.85 -11.73
CA TYR A 33 -7.61 5.88 -11.60
C TYR A 33 -7.10 4.54 -11.07
N PHE A 34 -5.94 4.11 -11.56
CA PHE A 34 -5.28 2.90 -11.07
C PHE A 34 -4.85 3.02 -9.61
N TYR A 35 -4.35 4.17 -9.15
CA TYR A 35 -4.08 4.39 -7.72
C TYR A 35 -5.33 4.17 -6.88
N PHE A 36 -6.45 4.81 -7.24
CA PHE A 36 -7.70 4.69 -6.48
C PHE A 36 -8.25 3.26 -6.50
N ILE A 37 -8.29 2.64 -7.68
CA ILE A 37 -8.79 1.26 -7.85
C ILE A 37 -7.93 0.29 -7.05
N VAL A 38 -6.62 0.28 -7.25
CA VAL A 38 -5.70 -0.65 -6.56
C VAL A 38 -5.78 -0.44 -5.05
N ALA A 39 -5.66 0.79 -4.56
CA ALA A 39 -5.70 1.07 -3.12
C ALA A 39 -7.03 0.64 -2.48
N THR A 40 -8.15 0.90 -3.15
CA THR A 40 -9.48 0.58 -2.63
C THR A 40 -9.76 -0.92 -2.67
N LEU A 41 -9.35 -1.62 -3.73
CA LEU A 41 -9.45 -3.08 -3.82
C LEU A 41 -8.59 -3.74 -2.75
N THR A 42 -7.35 -3.30 -2.57
CA THR A 42 -6.46 -3.80 -1.51
C THR A 42 -7.07 -3.61 -0.12
N LEU A 43 -7.58 -2.40 0.19
CA LEU A 43 -8.22 -2.12 1.47
C LEU A 43 -9.53 -2.91 1.66
N GLY A 44 -10.33 -3.03 0.60
CA GLY A 44 -11.59 -3.78 0.62
C GLY A 44 -11.39 -5.28 0.82
N GLN A 45 -10.40 -5.87 0.13
CA GLN A 45 -10.02 -7.27 0.31
C GLN A 45 -9.53 -7.51 1.74
N TRP A 46 -8.66 -6.63 2.25
CA TRP A 46 -8.19 -6.70 3.63
C TRP A 46 -9.35 -6.61 4.64
N ALA A 47 -10.26 -5.66 4.46
CA ALA A 47 -11.42 -5.49 5.34
C ALA A 47 -12.35 -6.72 5.31
N SER A 48 -12.50 -7.37 4.16
CA SER A 48 -13.26 -8.62 4.02
C SER A 48 -12.61 -9.76 4.81
N ILE A 49 -11.28 -9.89 4.73
CA ILE A 49 -10.51 -10.87 5.52
C ILE A 49 -10.73 -10.62 7.01
N LEU A 50 -10.57 -9.37 7.47
CA LEU A 50 -10.80 -9.02 8.87
C LEU A 50 -12.23 -9.29 9.34
N HIS A 51 -13.22 -9.08 8.49
CA HIS A 51 -14.61 -9.36 8.83
C HIS A 51 -14.82 -10.86 9.07
N ARG A 52 -14.28 -11.72 8.19
CA ARG A 52 -14.33 -13.17 8.34
C ARG A 52 -13.57 -13.64 9.59
N GLU A 53 -12.39 -13.08 9.86
CA GLU A 53 -11.63 -13.39 11.07
C GLU A 53 -12.42 -13.07 12.36
N ARG A 54 -13.20 -11.98 12.37
CA ARG A 54 -14.04 -11.61 13.53
C ARG A 54 -15.22 -12.55 13.71
N GLN A 55 -15.79 -13.08 12.62
CA GLN A 55 -16.91 -14.04 12.66
C GLN A 55 -16.49 -15.41 13.21
N LEU A 56 -15.22 -15.80 13.04
CA LEU A 56 -14.69 -17.07 13.54
C LEU A 56 -14.47 -17.11 15.06
N GLY A 57 -14.76 -16.01 15.78
CA GLY A 57 -14.54 -15.90 17.22
C GLY A 57 -13.10 -15.53 17.57
N GLY A 58 -12.93 -14.71 18.62
CA GLY A 58 -11.61 -14.29 19.08
C GLY A 58 -10.95 -15.37 19.91
N LEU A 59 -9.71 -15.73 19.57
CA LEU A 59 -8.84 -16.48 20.48
C LEU A 59 -8.37 -15.55 21.63
N PRO A 60 -8.12 -16.09 22.84
CA PRO A 60 -7.55 -15.32 23.93
C PRO A 60 -6.25 -14.64 23.47
N ALA A 61 -6.09 -13.36 23.80
CA ALA A 61 -5.00 -12.56 23.30
C ALA A 61 -3.84 -12.52 24.31
N PRO A 62 -2.59 -12.84 23.91
CA PRO A 62 -1.44 -12.70 24.76
C PRO A 62 -1.22 -11.21 25.10
N THR A 63 -0.68 -10.96 26.29
CA THR A 63 -0.42 -9.62 26.82
C THR A 63 0.69 -8.88 26.07
N ARG A 64 1.64 -9.61 25.44
CA ARG A 64 2.78 -9.02 24.75
C ARG A 64 2.47 -8.67 23.30
N ARG A 65 2.66 -7.41 22.93
CA ARG A 65 2.59 -6.96 21.53
C ARG A 65 3.88 -7.30 20.78
N PRO A 66 3.80 -7.72 19.51
CA PRO A 66 5.00 -7.93 18.69
C PRO A 66 5.68 -6.59 18.37
N SER A 67 6.98 -6.65 18.10
CA SER A 67 7.74 -5.46 17.70
C SER A 67 7.37 -5.03 16.28
N ALA A 68 7.16 -3.73 16.07
CA ALA A 68 6.85 -3.18 14.75
C ALA A 68 7.93 -3.53 13.71
N ALA A 69 9.21 -3.49 14.12
CA ALA A 69 10.34 -3.85 13.27
C ALA A 69 10.32 -5.35 12.87
N GLY A 70 9.86 -6.24 13.76
CA GLY A 70 9.74 -7.67 13.47
C GLY A 70 8.58 -7.98 12.52
N VAL A 71 7.48 -7.23 12.61
CA VAL A 71 6.32 -7.37 11.72
C VAL A 71 6.60 -6.81 10.33
N LEU A 72 7.15 -5.59 10.27
CA LEU A 72 7.32 -4.88 9.00
C LEU A 72 8.60 -5.27 8.29
N GLY A 73 9.73 -5.43 8.99
CA GLY A 73 11.03 -5.67 8.37
C GLY A 73 11.61 -4.44 7.65
N GLY A 74 12.93 -4.27 7.74
CA GLY A 74 13.60 -3.06 7.24
C GLY A 74 13.44 -2.81 5.74
N TRP A 75 13.56 -3.85 4.90
CA TRP A 75 13.46 -3.71 3.45
C TRP A 75 12.06 -3.34 2.96
N TYR A 76 11.02 -3.87 3.63
CA TYR A 76 9.65 -3.52 3.32
C TYR A 76 9.37 -2.07 3.71
N LEU A 77 9.82 -1.64 4.89
CA LEU A 77 9.71 -0.25 5.33
C LEU A 77 10.46 0.69 4.38
N ALA A 78 11.65 0.30 3.90
CA ALA A 78 12.38 1.06 2.90
C ALA A 78 11.58 1.21 1.60
N SER A 79 11.01 0.11 1.06
CA SER A 79 10.17 0.16 -0.14
C SER A 79 8.92 1.03 0.07
N PHE A 80 8.29 0.96 1.24
CA PHE A 80 7.16 1.80 1.61
C PHE A 80 7.54 3.29 1.63
N LEU A 81 8.64 3.64 2.31
CA LEU A 81 9.12 5.03 2.39
C LEU A 81 9.54 5.55 1.02
N ILE A 82 10.28 4.78 0.24
CA ILE A 82 10.67 5.15 -1.13
C ILE A 82 9.41 5.43 -1.94
N THR A 83 8.43 4.53 -1.93
CA THR A 83 7.20 4.67 -2.71
C THR A 83 6.46 5.96 -2.34
N PHE A 84 6.15 6.18 -1.07
CA PHE A 84 5.25 7.27 -0.69
C PHE A 84 5.99 8.58 -0.41
N VAL A 85 7.09 8.55 0.35
CA VAL A 85 7.88 9.75 0.64
C VAL A 85 8.68 10.17 -0.59
N GLY A 86 9.33 9.23 -1.28
CA GLY A 86 10.04 9.53 -2.52
C GLY A 86 9.10 10.01 -3.63
N GLY A 87 7.93 9.37 -3.78
CA GLY A 87 6.90 9.82 -4.72
C GLY A 87 6.38 11.23 -4.39
N ALA A 88 6.09 11.51 -3.13
CA ALA A 88 5.65 12.83 -2.69
C ALA A 88 6.72 13.90 -2.91
N ALA A 89 8.00 13.60 -2.61
CA ALA A 89 9.11 14.50 -2.88
C ALA A 89 9.23 14.81 -4.38
N LEU A 90 9.07 13.80 -5.25
CA LEU A 90 9.08 14.01 -6.69
C LEU A 90 7.90 14.85 -7.17
N ALA A 91 6.70 14.60 -6.65
CA ALA A 91 5.51 15.40 -6.96
C ALA A 91 5.70 16.87 -6.52
N VAL A 92 6.23 17.12 -5.32
CA VAL A 92 6.54 18.48 -4.85
C VAL A 92 7.60 19.14 -5.72
N ALA A 93 8.66 18.42 -6.10
CA ALA A 93 9.68 18.95 -7.01
C ALA A 93 9.08 19.34 -8.36
N MET A 94 8.24 18.50 -8.96
CA MET A 94 7.51 18.82 -10.20
C MET A 94 6.62 20.06 -10.03
N TYR A 95 5.89 20.17 -8.92
CA TYR A 95 5.01 21.30 -8.64
C TYR A 95 5.77 22.63 -8.59
N LEU A 96 6.97 22.63 -8.00
CA LEU A 96 7.80 23.82 -7.83
C LEU A 96 8.59 24.20 -9.08
N THR A 97 8.99 23.22 -9.90
CA THR A 97 9.95 23.42 -11.00
C THR A 97 9.34 23.37 -12.39
N THR A 98 8.05 22.99 -12.53
CA THR A 98 7.39 22.84 -13.84
C THR A 98 6.06 23.59 -13.89
N SER A 99 5.56 23.82 -15.11
CA SER A 99 4.21 24.36 -15.33
C SER A 99 3.10 23.33 -15.08
N SER A 100 3.43 22.03 -14.99
CA SER A 100 2.49 20.92 -14.80
C SER A 100 2.02 20.76 -13.35
N ARG A 101 1.58 21.86 -12.72
CA ARG A 101 1.15 21.89 -11.31
C ARG A 101 -0.06 20.99 -11.05
N THR A 102 -1.01 20.97 -11.98
CA THR A 102 -2.21 20.12 -11.93
C THR A 102 -1.84 18.64 -11.87
N PHE A 103 -0.86 18.22 -12.69
CA PHE A 103 -0.35 16.85 -12.71
C PHE A 103 0.24 16.47 -11.35
N ALA A 104 1.17 17.29 -10.86
CA ALA A 104 1.88 17.07 -9.61
C ALA A 104 0.93 17.00 -8.40
N TRP A 105 -0.01 17.94 -8.30
CA TRP A 105 -0.99 17.95 -7.22
C TRP A 105 -1.91 16.71 -7.26
N THR A 106 -2.42 16.36 -8.43
CA THR A 106 -3.31 15.20 -8.58
C THR A 106 -2.58 13.89 -8.26
N TRP A 107 -1.32 13.77 -8.70
CA TRP A 107 -0.49 12.62 -8.38
C TRP A 107 -0.21 12.53 -6.87
N LEU A 108 0.06 13.66 -6.21
CA LEU A 108 0.26 13.73 -4.75
C LEU A 108 -1.00 13.29 -3.98
N VAL A 109 -2.20 13.70 -4.40
CA VAL A 109 -3.46 13.26 -3.80
C VAL A 109 -3.66 11.75 -3.98
N ALA A 110 -3.39 11.22 -5.17
CA ALA A 110 -3.48 9.79 -5.46
C ALA A 110 -2.49 8.96 -4.61
N LEU A 111 -1.25 9.44 -4.46
CA LEU A 111 -0.24 8.86 -3.58
C LEU A 111 -0.69 8.91 -2.11
N GLY A 112 -1.24 10.04 -1.66
CA GLY A 112 -1.73 10.20 -0.29
C GLY A 112 -2.85 9.22 0.04
N TRP A 113 -3.78 9.00 -0.89
CA TRP A 113 -4.83 8.00 -0.72
C TRP A 113 -4.29 6.57 -0.64
N ALA A 114 -3.38 6.20 -1.54
CA ALA A 114 -2.73 4.90 -1.50
C ALA A 114 -1.91 4.70 -0.20
N ALA A 115 -1.17 5.72 0.22
CA ALA A 115 -0.41 5.72 1.46
C ALA A 115 -1.32 5.52 2.67
N LEU A 116 -2.46 6.21 2.72
CA LEU A 116 -3.45 6.05 3.78
C LEU A 116 -3.95 4.60 3.85
N CYS A 117 -4.38 4.03 2.72
CA CYS A 117 -4.87 2.65 2.66
C CYS A 117 -3.82 1.65 3.15
N CYS A 118 -2.57 1.74 2.64
CA CYS A 118 -1.50 0.87 3.08
C CYS A 118 -1.16 1.07 4.55
N THR A 119 -1.08 2.32 5.02
CA THR A 119 -0.77 2.63 6.43
C THR A 119 -1.82 2.07 7.35
N THR A 120 -3.11 2.15 7.01
CA THR A 120 -4.19 1.55 7.81
C THR A 120 -3.99 0.05 8.01
N ILE A 121 -3.67 -0.68 6.93
CA ILE A 121 -3.39 -2.12 6.97
C ILE A 121 -2.19 -2.41 7.87
N LEU A 122 -1.11 -1.65 7.71
CA LEU A 122 0.14 -1.85 8.46
C LEU A 122 0.01 -1.48 9.94
N VAL A 123 -0.64 -0.37 10.26
CA VAL A 123 -0.90 0.05 11.63
C VAL A 123 -1.74 -1.03 12.32
N TRP A 124 -2.77 -1.56 11.67
CA TRP A 124 -3.52 -2.68 12.23
C TRP A 124 -2.66 -3.93 12.41
N ALA A 125 -1.88 -4.32 11.41
CA ALA A 125 -0.98 -5.48 11.47
C ALA A 125 0.04 -5.38 12.60
N VAL A 126 0.44 -4.18 13.02
CA VAL A 126 1.35 -3.95 14.16
C VAL A 126 0.60 -3.85 15.48
N THR A 127 -0.53 -3.16 15.51
CA THR A 127 -1.25 -2.81 16.76
C THR A 127 -2.24 -3.86 17.23
N ARG A 128 -2.70 -4.76 16.35
CA ARG A 128 -3.59 -5.86 16.73
C ARG A 128 -2.94 -6.70 17.82
N ARG A 129 -3.70 -7.09 18.85
CA ARG A 129 -3.20 -8.01 19.90
C ARG A 129 -2.93 -9.39 19.27
N GLY A 130 -2.01 -10.14 19.84
CA GLY A 130 -1.74 -11.50 19.36
C GLY A 130 -2.97 -12.40 19.51
N ARG A 131 -2.91 -13.60 18.96
CA ARG A 131 -3.90 -14.66 19.17
C ARG A 131 -3.19 -15.85 19.82
N GLY A 132 -3.75 -16.35 20.91
CA GLY A 132 -3.26 -17.49 21.69
C GLY A 132 -1.94 -17.24 22.45
N GLU A 133 -1.68 -18.10 23.44
CA GLU A 133 -0.42 -18.14 24.18
C GLU A 133 0.47 -19.31 23.74
N ASP A 134 -0.13 -20.32 23.08
CA ASP A 134 0.58 -21.48 22.56
C ASP A 134 1.43 -21.12 21.33
N ALA A 135 2.53 -21.85 21.17
CA ALA A 135 3.49 -21.60 20.10
C ALA A 135 2.87 -21.69 18.69
N ALA A 136 1.82 -22.51 18.51
CA ALA A 136 1.12 -22.66 17.25
C ALA A 136 0.28 -21.41 16.92
N SER A 137 -0.53 -20.92 17.86
CA SER A 137 -1.29 -19.67 17.66
C SER A 137 -0.39 -18.45 17.42
N VAL A 138 0.75 -18.38 18.12
CA VAL A 138 1.75 -17.32 17.90
C VAL A 138 2.33 -17.39 16.48
N ALA A 139 2.64 -18.60 15.99
CA ALA A 139 3.13 -18.80 14.62
C ALA A 139 2.07 -18.39 13.58
N VAL A 140 0.80 -18.77 13.79
CA VAL A 140 -0.31 -18.39 12.92
C VAL A 140 -0.53 -16.87 12.92
N ASP A 141 -0.49 -16.20 14.07
CA ASP A 141 -0.60 -14.73 14.13
C ASP A 141 0.55 -14.06 13.37
N ALA A 142 1.77 -14.58 13.52
CA ALA A 142 2.94 -14.05 12.81
C ALA A 142 2.86 -14.25 11.28
N GLU A 143 2.19 -15.31 10.81
CA GLU A 143 1.92 -15.54 9.39
C GLU A 143 0.79 -14.64 8.88
N LEU A 144 -0.30 -14.48 9.63
CA LEU A 144 -1.39 -13.58 9.26
C LEU A 144 -0.92 -12.11 9.16
N ARG A 145 -0.04 -11.65 10.06
CA ARG A 145 0.57 -10.30 9.95
C ARG A 145 1.46 -10.18 8.72
N TYR A 146 2.15 -11.25 8.38
CA TYR A 146 2.97 -11.31 7.16
C TYR A 146 2.09 -11.26 5.89
N GLN A 147 0.94 -11.92 5.90
CA GLN A 147 -0.05 -11.84 4.81
C GLN A 147 -0.66 -10.43 4.69
N ASP A 148 -1.03 -9.79 5.80
CA ASP A 148 -1.47 -8.37 5.81
C ASP A 148 -0.42 -7.45 5.15
N ARG A 149 0.85 -7.67 5.49
CA ARG A 149 1.98 -6.93 4.90
C ARG A 149 2.14 -7.25 3.41
N ARG A 150 1.98 -8.49 2.96
CA ARG A 150 2.09 -8.83 1.52
C ARG A 150 0.93 -8.29 0.70
N LEU A 151 -0.26 -8.22 1.28
CA LEU A 151 -1.43 -7.64 0.64
C LEU A 151 -1.22 -6.14 0.38
N SER A 152 -0.52 -5.46 1.28
CA SER A 152 -0.04 -4.09 1.06
C SER A 152 1.29 -4.09 0.29
N ALA A 153 1.24 -4.09 -1.05
CA ALA A 153 2.44 -4.06 -1.89
C ALA A 153 2.76 -2.62 -2.35
N PRO A 154 3.50 -1.79 -1.58
CA PRO A 154 3.70 -0.37 -1.89
C PRO A 154 4.33 -0.15 -3.28
N ALA A 155 5.30 -0.98 -3.67
CA ALA A 155 5.97 -0.84 -4.96
C ALA A 155 5.03 -0.92 -6.18
N ALA A 156 3.84 -1.54 -6.06
CA ALA A 156 2.85 -1.53 -7.12
C ALA A 156 2.44 -0.09 -7.49
N PHE A 157 2.32 0.80 -6.51
CA PHE A 157 1.98 2.21 -6.74
C PHE A 157 3.12 2.97 -7.43
N ALA A 158 4.38 2.62 -7.16
CA ALA A 158 5.50 3.20 -7.88
C ALA A 158 5.50 2.75 -9.36
N VAL A 159 5.16 1.48 -9.64
CA VAL A 159 5.00 0.97 -11.01
C VAL A 159 3.83 1.62 -11.73
N VAL A 160 2.69 1.82 -11.07
CA VAL A 160 1.52 2.51 -11.64
C VAL A 160 1.87 3.93 -12.11
N SER A 161 2.80 4.62 -11.44
CA SER A 161 3.27 5.95 -11.88
C SER A 161 3.91 5.94 -13.27
N LEU A 162 4.42 4.79 -13.75
CA LEU A 162 5.05 4.68 -15.06
C LEU A 162 4.03 4.69 -16.21
N ILE A 163 2.74 4.56 -15.93
CA ILE A 163 1.71 4.63 -16.97
C ILE A 163 1.75 5.98 -17.68
N ASP A 164 1.95 7.07 -16.93
CA ASP A 164 1.94 8.43 -17.49
C ASP A 164 3.09 8.71 -18.47
N PRO A 165 4.37 8.49 -18.10
CA PRO A 165 5.48 8.70 -19.02
C PRO A 165 5.51 7.72 -20.20
N LEU A 166 4.99 6.49 -20.03
CA LEU A 166 5.07 5.46 -21.06
C LEU A 166 3.92 5.52 -22.07
N PHE A 167 2.72 5.94 -21.66
CA PHE A 167 1.51 5.81 -22.49
C PHE A 167 0.75 7.11 -22.71
N SER A 168 0.81 8.08 -21.78
CA SER A 168 -0.04 9.28 -21.88
C SER A 168 0.71 10.54 -22.31
N HIS A 169 2.05 10.54 -22.24
CA HIS A 169 2.91 11.71 -22.45
C HIS A 169 2.53 12.94 -21.60
N ARG A 170 1.71 12.76 -20.55
CA ARG A 170 1.25 13.84 -19.67
C ARG A 170 2.27 14.20 -18.60
N SER A 171 3.24 13.34 -18.35
CA SER A 171 4.33 13.62 -17.42
C SER A 171 5.28 14.68 -17.99
N PRO A 172 5.78 15.62 -17.19
CA PRO A 172 6.81 16.57 -17.63
C PRO A 172 8.04 15.84 -18.20
N PRO A 173 8.50 16.16 -19.43
CA PRO A 173 9.61 15.43 -20.06
C PRO A 173 10.86 15.37 -19.19
N ALA A 174 11.18 16.48 -18.50
CA ALA A 174 12.32 16.60 -17.60
C ALA A 174 12.30 15.62 -16.41
N PHE A 175 11.13 15.09 -16.04
CA PHE A 175 10.96 14.18 -14.90
C PHE A 175 10.81 12.71 -15.28
N THR A 176 10.72 12.39 -16.58
CA THR A 176 10.49 11.02 -17.06
C THR A 176 11.49 10.02 -16.47
N TRP A 177 12.79 10.31 -16.61
CA TRP A 177 13.84 9.43 -16.09
C TRP A 177 13.90 9.39 -14.57
N TRP A 178 13.52 10.47 -13.89
CA TRP A 178 13.40 10.48 -12.43
C TRP A 178 12.27 9.57 -11.95
N MET A 179 11.12 9.54 -12.64
CA MET A 179 10.02 8.61 -12.35
C MET A 179 10.44 7.16 -12.59
N VAL A 180 11.16 6.87 -13.68
CA VAL A 180 11.71 5.53 -13.96
C VAL A 180 12.68 5.10 -12.86
N GLY A 181 13.63 5.95 -12.48
CA GLY A 181 14.58 5.67 -11.40
C GLY A 181 13.89 5.45 -10.04
N TYR A 182 12.88 6.26 -9.73
CA TYR A 182 12.03 6.11 -8.55
C TYR A 182 11.32 4.74 -8.53
N ALA A 183 10.67 4.35 -9.63
CA ALA A 183 9.97 3.07 -9.72
C ALA A 183 10.93 1.89 -9.63
N ALA A 184 12.08 1.96 -10.32
CA ALA A 184 13.12 0.95 -10.24
C ALA A 184 13.64 0.76 -8.81
N LEU A 185 13.87 1.86 -8.09
CA LEU A 185 14.33 1.83 -6.70
C LEU A 185 13.26 1.22 -5.75
N ALA A 186 11.99 1.58 -5.92
CA ALA A 186 10.89 1.03 -5.14
C ALA A 186 10.72 -0.49 -5.38
N VAL A 187 10.83 -0.92 -6.64
CA VAL A 187 10.75 -2.34 -7.03
C VAL A 187 11.96 -3.13 -6.54
N ALA A 188 13.17 -2.58 -6.66
CA ALA A 188 14.39 -3.25 -6.18
C ALA A 188 14.33 -3.50 -4.67
N THR A 189 13.89 -2.50 -3.89
CA THR A 189 13.73 -2.65 -2.44
C THR A 189 12.61 -3.62 -2.07
N ALA A 190 11.49 -3.63 -2.79
CA ALA A 190 10.45 -4.65 -2.62
C ALA A 190 10.94 -6.05 -2.96
N ALA A 191 11.72 -6.21 -4.03
CA ALA A 191 12.29 -7.49 -4.42
C ALA A 191 13.28 -8.02 -3.37
N LEU A 192 14.07 -7.14 -2.75
CA LEU A 192 14.95 -7.49 -1.63
C LEU A 192 14.16 -7.93 -0.40
N ALA A 193 13.09 -7.20 -0.05
CA ALA A 193 12.16 -7.62 0.99
C ALA A 193 11.62 -9.03 0.71
N TYR A 194 11.09 -9.24 -0.49
CA TYR A 194 10.51 -10.51 -0.90
C TYR A 194 11.52 -11.67 -0.90
N ARG A 195 12.75 -11.44 -1.36
CA ARG A 195 13.83 -12.45 -1.31
C ARG A 195 14.20 -12.83 0.11
N ARG A 196 14.23 -11.87 1.03
CA ARG A 196 14.51 -12.13 2.45
C ARG A 196 13.36 -12.90 3.09
N ASP A 197 12.13 -12.53 2.75
CA ASP A 197 10.92 -13.17 3.24
C ASP A 197 10.78 -14.63 2.76
N ARG A 198 11.17 -14.91 1.51
CA ARG A 198 11.20 -16.29 0.96
C ARG A 198 12.09 -17.25 1.75
N ARG A 199 13.06 -16.72 2.51
CA ARG A 199 13.95 -17.54 3.35
C ARG A 199 13.37 -17.80 4.74
N ARG A 200 12.22 -17.23 5.08
CA ARG A 200 11.53 -17.44 6.35
C ARG A 200 10.79 -18.78 6.31
N PRO A 201 10.92 -19.65 7.32
CA PRO A 201 10.06 -20.83 7.46
C PRO A 201 8.61 -20.38 7.70
N ALA A 202 7.67 -20.94 6.92
CA ALA A 202 6.27 -20.52 6.92
C ALA A 202 5.55 -20.86 8.24
N LEU A 203 5.84 -22.03 8.82
CA LEU A 203 5.39 -22.45 10.14
C LEU A 203 6.52 -23.25 10.81
N PRO A 204 6.62 -23.24 12.15
CA PRO A 204 7.43 -24.23 12.87
C PRO A 204 6.97 -25.66 12.51
N PRO A 205 7.79 -26.70 12.73
CA PRO A 205 7.29 -28.08 12.73
C PRO A 205 6.25 -28.24 13.85
N GLY A 206 5.06 -28.74 13.53
CA GLY A 206 3.98 -28.97 14.49
C GLY A 206 2.74 -29.55 13.84
N ASP A 207 1.90 -30.23 14.64
CA ASP A 207 0.59 -30.69 14.19
C ASP A 207 -0.41 -29.53 14.32
N TYR A 208 -0.80 -28.97 13.18
CA TYR A 208 -1.71 -27.82 13.10
C TYR A 208 -3.15 -28.22 12.72
N GLY A 209 -3.43 -29.52 12.72
CA GLY A 209 -4.74 -30.11 12.49
C GLY A 209 -5.21 -30.91 13.69
N THR A 210 -6.53 -31.11 13.80
CA THR A 210 -7.09 -32.13 14.68
C THR A 210 -6.76 -33.50 14.07
N GLY A 211 -5.65 -34.09 14.49
CA GLY A 211 -5.44 -35.52 14.31
C GLY A 211 -6.61 -36.26 14.95
N ALA A 212 -7.39 -36.93 14.10
CA ALA A 212 -8.26 -38.02 14.51
C ALA A 212 -7.42 -39.28 14.72
#